data_AF-A0A1Y5GYW3-F1
#
_entry.id   AF-A0A1Y5GYW3-F1
#
_cell.length_a   1.000
_cell.length_b   1.000
_cell.length_c   1.000
_cell.angle_alpha   90.00
_cell.angle_beta   90.00
_cell.angle_gamma   90.00
#
_symmetry.space_group_name_H-M   'P 1'
#
loop_
_entity.id
_entity.type
_entity.pdbx_description
1 polymer ?
#
loop_
_entity_poly.entity_id
_entity_poly.type
_entity_poly.pdbx_seq_one_letter_code
_entity_poly.pdbx_strand_id
1 'polypeptide(L)'
;MFTAILQKICMTIDKTVMLTGKGAALLMPILAFIVAYEVFSRYILDSPTLWAFDLSLFLFGYIAALGGAYAQQIRAHINVDILYNRVSPKIRSIFNLITYSLAIFFLLLIIAMSLGKYEEAIEFDYRRQSEWAPPMFHFWIMMIIASALYVAQLSRDLIGEIYFIFTGKTLLTQGHSNGY
;
A
#
# COMPACT_ATOMS: atom_id res chain seq x y z
N MET A 1 9.80 0.41 30.46
CA MET A 1 8.80 -0.63 30.11
C MET A 1 7.87 -0.16 28.98
N PHE A 2 7.22 1.00 29.09
CA PHE A 2 6.33 1.56 28.05
C PHE A 2 6.97 1.70 26.66
N THR A 3 8.20 2.23 26.59
CA THR A 3 8.94 2.38 25.32
C THR A 3 9.24 1.05 24.63
N ALA A 4 9.54 -0.01 25.39
CA ALA A 4 9.83 -1.34 24.85
C ALA A 4 8.58 -1.99 24.23
N ILE A 5 7.40 -1.76 24.82
CA ILE A 5 6.12 -2.22 24.27
C ILE A 5 5.83 -1.51 22.95
N LEU A 6 6.00 -0.19 22.92
CA LEU A 6 5.78 0.63 21.73
C LEU A 6 6.71 0.21 20.58
N GLN A 7 8.01 0.03 20.88
CA GLN A 7 8.98 -0.47 19.91
C GLN A 7 8.59 -1.84 19.36
N LYS A 8 8.14 -2.77 20.21
CA LYS A 8 7.72 -4.11 19.78
C LYS A 8 6.50 -4.06 18.86
N ILE A 9 5.53 -3.19 19.13
CA ILE A 9 4.37 -2.97 18.26
C ILE A 9 4.83 -2.44 16.90
N CYS A 10 5.63 -1.36 16.89
CA CYS A 10 6.14 -0.76 15.64
C CYS A 10 6.94 -1.78 14.81
N MET A 11 7.82 -2.57 15.44
CA MET A 11 8.60 -3.61 14.75
C MET A 11 7.73 -4.74 14.19
N THR A 12 6.62 -5.07 14.86
CA THR A 12 5.68 -6.08 14.36
C THR A 12 4.95 -5.57 13.13
N ILE A 13 4.48 -4.32 13.16
CA ILE A 13 3.86 -3.66 12.00
C ILE A 13 4.85 -3.61 10.83
N ASP A 14 6.08 -3.16 11.09
CA ASP A 14 7.14 -3.06 10.07
C ASP A 14 7.42 -4.41 9.41
N LYS A 15 7.46 -5.50 10.18
CA LYS A 15 7.68 -6.85 9.64
C LYS A 15 6.51 -7.32 8.79
N THR A 16 5.27 -7.12 9.26
CA THR A 16 4.06 -7.52 8.51
C THR A 16 3.99 -6.78 7.18
N VAL A 17 4.19 -5.45 7.18
CA VAL A 17 4.15 -4.62 5.97
C VAL A 17 5.25 -5.03 4.99
N MET A 18 6.48 -5.27 5.49
CA MET A 18 7.59 -5.73 4.66
C MET A 18 7.31 -7.09 4.02
N LEU A 19 6.79 -8.05 4.77
CA LEU A 19 6.49 -9.39 4.26
C LEU A 19 5.39 -9.33 3.19
N THR A 20 4.31 -8.59 3.43
CA THR A 20 3.24 -8.44 2.46
C THR A 20 3.70 -7.70 1.21
N GLY A 21 4.47 -6.62 1.34
CA GLY A 21 5.01 -5.88 0.20
C GLY A 21 5.96 -6.71 -0.66
N LYS A 22 6.89 -7.44 -0.03
CA LYS A 22 7.79 -8.36 -0.75
C LYS A 22 7.04 -9.53 -1.38
N GLY A 23 6.00 -10.05 -0.72
CA GLY A 23 5.11 -11.06 -1.27
C GLY A 23 4.36 -10.55 -2.50
N ALA A 24 3.82 -9.34 -2.44
CA ALA A 24 3.13 -8.70 -3.56
C ALA A 24 4.04 -8.49 -4.78
N ALA A 25 5.35 -8.27 -4.57
CA ALA A 25 6.31 -8.15 -5.68
C ALA A 25 6.41 -9.44 -6.53
N LEU A 26 6.09 -10.61 -5.96
CA LEU A 26 6.03 -11.88 -6.72
C LEU A 26 4.88 -11.93 -7.73
N LEU A 27 3.86 -11.07 -7.59
CA LEU A 27 2.79 -10.94 -8.57
C LEU A 27 3.27 -10.24 -9.85
N MET A 28 4.35 -9.47 -9.80
CA MET A 28 4.87 -8.73 -10.96
C MET A 28 5.32 -9.65 -12.12
N PRO A 29 6.14 -10.70 -11.92
CA PRO A 29 6.46 -11.64 -12.99
C PRO A 29 5.23 -12.40 -13.50
N ILE A 30 4.24 -12.68 -12.64
CA ILE A 30 2.98 -13.32 -13.05
C ILE A 30 2.19 -12.39 -13.98
N LEU A 31 2.07 -11.10 -13.61
CA LEU A 31 1.46 -10.08 -14.45
C LEU A 31 2.19 -9.97 -15.81
N ALA A 32 3.51 -9.89 -15.79
CA ALA A 32 4.32 -9.81 -17.01
C ALA A 32 4.10 -11.04 -17.92
N PHE A 33 4.02 -12.23 -17.33
CA PHE A 33 3.73 -13.46 -18.07
C PHE A 33 2.34 -13.44 -18.70
N ILE A 34 1.30 -13.02 -17.98
CA ILE A 34 -0.07 -12.95 -18.51
C ILE A 34 -0.15 -11.97 -19.68
N VAL A 35 0.48 -10.80 -19.57
CA VAL A 35 0.52 -9.82 -20.65
C VAL A 35 1.29 -10.38 -21.86
N ALA A 36 2.44 -11.01 -21.63
CA ALA A 36 3.22 -11.64 -22.71
C ALA A 36 2.44 -12.76 -23.41
N TYR A 37 1.72 -13.58 -22.63
CA TYR A 37 0.85 -14.63 -23.15
C TYR A 37 -0.28 -14.06 -24.00
N GLU A 38 -0.94 -12.98 -23.56
CA GLU A 38 -2.02 -12.35 -24.33
C GLU A 38 -1.51 -11.78 -25.67
N VAL A 39 -0.34 -11.12 -25.66
CA VAL A 39 0.32 -10.63 -26.88
C VAL A 39 0.63 -11.80 -27.81
N PHE A 40 1.21 -12.89 -27.29
CA PHE A 40 1.49 -14.09 -28.07
C PHE A 40 0.21 -14.69 -28.68
N SER A 41 -0.82 -14.89 -27.86
CA SER A 41 -2.09 -15.51 -28.28
C SER A 41 -2.79 -14.68 -29.35
N ARG A 42 -2.77 -13.36 -29.21
CA ARG A 42 -3.40 -12.44 -30.16
C ARG A 42 -2.66 -12.35 -31.49
N TYR A 43 -1.34 -12.19 -31.47
CA TYR A 43 -0.58 -11.89 -32.68
C TYR A 43 -0.01 -13.11 -33.38
N ILE A 44 0.19 -14.22 -32.66
CA ILE A 44 0.80 -15.44 -33.21
C ILE A 44 -0.25 -16.55 -33.40
N LEU A 45 -1.19 -16.69 -32.46
CA LEU A 45 -2.24 -17.73 -32.54
C LEU A 45 -3.55 -17.23 -33.16
N ASP A 46 -3.69 -15.93 -33.41
CA ASP A 46 -4.94 -15.28 -33.85
C ASP A 46 -6.15 -15.64 -32.97
N SER A 47 -5.89 -15.85 -31.67
CA SER A 47 -6.86 -16.31 -30.68
C SER A 47 -6.75 -15.45 -29.42
N PRO A 48 -7.38 -14.27 -29.39
CA PRO A 48 -7.34 -13.38 -28.22
C PRO A 48 -8.01 -14.02 -27.00
N THR A 49 -7.49 -13.76 -25.79
CA THR A 49 -8.06 -14.34 -24.57
C THR A 49 -9.03 -13.37 -23.90
N LEU A 50 -10.12 -13.90 -23.37
CA LEU A 50 -11.15 -13.10 -22.71
C LEU A 50 -10.70 -12.58 -21.34
N TRP A 51 -9.86 -13.35 -20.63
CA TRP A 51 -9.55 -13.15 -19.21
C TRP A 51 -8.28 -12.34 -18.94
N ALA A 52 -7.32 -12.33 -19.86
CA ALA A 52 -5.98 -11.78 -19.58
C ALA A 52 -6.01 -10.28 -19.27
N PHE A 53 -6.88 -9.53 -19.93
CA PHE A 53 -7.02 -8.10 -19.69
C PHE A 53 -7.44 -7.77 -18.25
N ASP A 54 -8.56 -8.34 -17.79
CA ASP A 54 -9.06 -8.06 -16.45
C ASP A 54 -8.14 -8.63 -15.36
N LEU A 55 -7.58 -9.82 -15.57
CA LEU A 55 -6.65 -10.40 -14.62
C LEU A 55 -5.39 -9.55 -14.48
N SER A 56 -4.86 -9.03 -15.59
CA SER A 56 -3.72 -8.11 -15.57
C SER A 56 -4.05 -6.83 -14.80
N LEU A 57 -5.24 -6.28 -15.01
CA LEU A 57 -5.69 -5.07 -14.33
C LEU A 57 -5.84 -5.31 -12.81
N PHE A 58 -6.41 -6.43 -12.40
CA PHE A 58 -6.53 -6.80 -10.99
C PHE A 58 -5.17 -6.99 -10.34
N LEU A 59 -4.27 -7.75 -10.97
CA LEU A 59 -2.91 -7.94 -10.46
C LEU A 59 -2.15 -6.62 -10.34
N PHE A 60 -2.25 -5.74 -11.34
CA PHE A 60 -1.67 -4.42 -11.27
C PHE A 60 -2.21 -3.61 -10.08
N GLY A 61 -3.54 -3.59 -9.89
CA GLY A 61 -4.17 -2.95 -8.75
C GLY A 61 -3.71 -3.53 -7.40
N TYR A 62 -3.55 -4.85 -7.30
CA TYR A 62 -3.11 -5.52 -6.07
C TYR A 62 -1.66 -5.22 -5.74
N ILE A 63 -0.78 -5.23 -6.75
CA ILE A 63 0.63 -4.86 -6.61
C ILE A 63 0.72 -3.40 -6.12
N ALA A 64 -0.02 -2.49 -6.74
CA ALA A 64 0.00 -1.07 -6.36
C ALA A 64 -0.55 -0.86 -4.94
N ALA A 65 -1.68 -1.47 -4.60
CA ALA A 65 -2.33 -1.30 -3.30
C ALA A 65 -1.49 -1.89 -2.16
N LEU A 66 -1.02 -3.14 -2.29
CA LEU A 66 -0.20 -3.81 -1.28
C LEU A 66 1.21 -3.22 -1.21
N GLY A 67 1.78 -2.84 -2.36
CA GLY A 67 3.07 -2.19 -2.47
C GLY A 67 3.10 -0.79 -1.88
N GLY A 68 1.97 -0.08 -1.85
CA GLY A 68 1.88 1.28 -1.30
C GLY A 68 2.30 1.39 0.16
N ALA A 69 1.85 0.46 1.02
CA ALA A 69 2.25 0.44 2.43
C ALA A 69 3.77 0.18 2.58
N TYR A 70 4.33 -0.71 1.76
CA TYR A 70 5.75 -1.00 1.76
C TYR A 70 6.59 0.17 1.21
N ALA A 71 6.11 0.84 0.17
CA ALA A 71 6.71 2.05 -0.39
C ALA A 71 6.78 3.16 0.65
N GLN A 72 5.73 3.33 1.46
CA GLN A 72 5.74 4.25 2.60
C GLN A 72 6.78 3.87 3.65
N GLN A 73 6.87 2.58 3.99
CA GLN A 73 7.84 2.07 4.96
C GLN A 73 9.29 2.42 4.57
N ILE A 74 9.63 2.30 3.30
CA ILE A 74 10.96 2.61 2.77
C ILE A 74 11.13 4.07 2.33
N ARG A 75 10.13 4.94 2.57
CA ARG A 75 10.11 6.35 2.16
C ARG A 75 10.35 6.58 0.67
N ALA A 76 9.86 5.68 -0.19
CA ALA A 76 10.05 5.75 -1.65
C ALA A 76 9.13 6.78 -2.35
N HIS A 77 8.27 7.48 -1.62
CA HIS A 77 7.49 8.58 -2.19
C HIS A 77 8.42 9.75 -2.54
N ILE A 78 8.25 10.34 -3.73
CA ILE A 78 9.00 11.52 -4.15
C ILE A 78 8.68 12.67 -3.18
N ASN A 79 9.68 13.14 -2.45
CA ASN A 79 9.56 14.25 -1.50
C ASN A 79 10.11 15.53 -2.10
N VAL A 80 9.50 16.67 -1.74
CA VAL A 80 10.04 17.98 -2.12
C VAL A 80 11.14 18.36 -1.14
N ASP A 81 12.35 17.89 -1.40
CA ASP A 81 13.50 17.99 -0.49
C ASP A 81 13.94 19.44 -0.24
N ILE A 82 13.72 20.36 -1.18
CA ILE A 82 14.18 21.76 -1.09
C ILE A 82 13.51 22.49 0.09
N LEU A 83 12.20 22.30 0.28
CA LEU A 83 11.48 22.92 1.39
C LEU A 83 11.77 22.19 2.70
N TYR A 84 11.90 20.87 2.62
CA TYR A 84 12.05 19.97 3.75
C TYR A 84 13.43 20.06 4.43
N ASN A 85 14.48 20.32 3.65
CA ASN A 85 15.84 20.50 4.16
C ASN A 85 16.12 21.90 4.72
N ARG A 86 15.24 22.88 4.47
CA ARG A 86 15.39 24.26 4.96
C ARG A 86 14.73 24.50 6.32
N VAL A 87 13.89 23.58 6.79
CA VAL A 87 13.15 23.73 8.06
C VAL A 87 13.80 23.00 9.22
N SER A 88 13.54 23.44 10.45
CA SER A 88 14.05 22.78 11.65
C SER A 88 13.47 21.35 11.82
N PRO A 89 14.16 20.43 12.50
CA PRO A 89 13.68 19.06 12.71
C PRO A 89 12.29 18.96 13.35
N LYS A 90 11.92 19.93 14.22
CA LYS A 90 10.60 19.98 14.84
C LYS A 90 9.51 20.36 13.84
N ILE A 91 9.77 21.34 12.97
CA ILE A 91 8.82 21.75 11.92
C ILE A 91 8.63 20.61 10.90
N ARG A 92 9.72 19.94 10.55
CA ARG A 92 9.70 18.74 9.69
C ARG A 92 8.78 17.65 10.25
N SER A 93 8.87 17.38 11.56
CA SER A 93 8.02 16.42 12.26
C SER A 93 6.54 16.83 12.27
N ILE A 94 6.24 18.12 12.44
CA ILE A 94 4.85 18.63 12.35
C ILE A 94 4.28 18.43 10.94
N PHE A 95 5.06 18.70 9.88
CA PHE A 95 4.60 18.43 8.52
C PHE A 95 4.32 16.95 8.31
N ASN A 96 5.21 16.06 8.77
CA ASN A 96 4.98 14.62 8.72
C ASN A 96 3.70 14.21 9.43
N LEU A 97 3.43 14.75 10.62
CA LEU A 97 2.19 14.46 11.35
C LEU A 97 0.94 14.86 10.57
N ILE A 98 0.93 16.04 9.96
CA ILE A 98 -0.19 16.51 9.15
C ILE A 98 -0.38 15.59 7.94
N THR A 99 0.71 15.29 7.21
CA THR A 99 0.67 14.41 6.04
C THR A 99 0.17 13.02 6.40
N TYR A 100 0.69 12.39 7.46
CA TYR A 100 0.26 11.05 7.85
C TYR A 100 -1.18 11.04 8.38
N SER A 101 -1.61 12.07 9.11
CA SER A 101 -2.99 12.16 9.59
C SER A 101 -3.97 12.29 8.43
N LEU A 102 -3.65 13.13 7.43
CA LEU A 102 -4.48 13.29 6.23
C LEU A 102 -4.51 12.01 5.38
N ALA A 103 -3.37 11.33 5.23
CA ALA A 103 -3.29 10.06 4.53
C ALA A 103 -4.10 8.97 5.22
N ILE A 104 -4.02 8.85 6.55
CA ILE A 104 -4.85 7.92 7.34
C ILE A 104 -6.33 8.24 7.15
N PHE A 105 -6.72 9.51 7.24
CA PHE A 105 -8.11 9.92 7.02
C PHE A 105 -8.62 9.47 5.65
N PHE A 106 -7.86 9.71 4.58
CA PHE A 106 -8.24 9.30 3.23
C PHE A 106 -8.31 7.77 3.09
N LEU A 107 -7.37 7.03 3.68
CA LEU A 107 -7.39 5.56 3.65
C LEU A 107 -8.57 4.98 4.43
N LEU A 108 -9.00 5.60 5.54
CA LEU A 108 -10.21 5.20 6.25
C LEU A 108 -11.47 5.43 5.40
N LEU A 109 -11.52 6.51 4.61
CA LEU A 109 -12.60 6.71 3.63
C LEU A 109 -12.58 5.61 2.55
N ILE A 110 -11.41 5.24 2.04
CA ILE A 110 -11.29 4.13 1.08
C ILE A 110 -11.81 2.83 1.69
N ILE A 111 -11.47 2.52 2.95
CA ILE A 111 -11.96 1.31 3.63
C ILE A 111 -13.49 1.36 3.74
N ALA A 112 -14.06 2.48 4.20
CA ALA A 112 -15.50 2.63 4.35
C ALA A 112 -16.24 2.48 3.01
N MET A 113 -15.75 3.11 1.95
CA MET A 113 -16.32 2.97 0.60
C MET A 113 -16.18 1.55 0.05
N SER A 114 -15.02 0.91 0.29
CA SER A 114 -14.76 -0.46 -0.19
C SER A 114 -15.63 -1.48 0.52
N LEU A 115 -15.98 -1.26 1.79
CA LEU A 115 -16.94 -2.10 2.52
C LEU A 115 -18.34 -2.02 1.90
N GLY A 116 -18.85 -0.82 1.65
CA GLY A 116 -20.15 -0.67 0.97
C GLY A 116 -20.16 -1.26 -0.43
N LYS A 117 -19.06 -1.12 -1.17
CA LYS A 117 -18.91 -1.72 -2.51
C LYS A 117 -18.76 -3.24 -2.48
N TYR A 118 -18.19 -3.79 -1.42
CA TYR A 118 -18.13 -5.23 -1.21
C TYR A 118 -19.53 -5.79 -0.97
N GLU A 119 -20.33 -5.15 -0.11
CA GLU A 119 -21.73 -5.55 0.13
C GLU A 119 -22.56 -5.50 -1.15
N GLU A 120 -22.49 -4.38 -1.89
CA GLU A 120 -23.14 -4.22 -3.20
C GLU A 120 -22.70 -5.31 -4.19
N ALA A 121 -21.41 -5.67 -4.19
CA ALA A 121 -20.89 -6.70 -5.09
C ALA A 121 -21.42 -8.10 -4.78
N ILE A 122 -21.67 -8.42 -3.52
CA ILE A 122 -22.26 -9.70 -3.11
C ILE A 122 -23.76 -9.72 -3.35
N GLU A 123 -24.47 -8.64 -3.02
CA GLU A 123 -25.94 -8.57 -3.14
C GLU A 123 -26.39 -8.58 -4.60
N PHE A 124 -25.73 -7.83 -5.47
CA PHE A 124 -26.14 -7.66 -6.87
C PHE A 124 -25.34 -8.52 -7.86
N ASP A 125 -24.51 -9.46 -7.39
CA ASP A 125 -23.52 -10.20 -8.20
C ASP A 125 -22.75 -9.26 -9.15
N TYR A 126 -22.22 -8.16 -8.60
CA TYR A 126 -21.61 -7.11 -9.42
C TYR A 126 -20.38 -7.66 -10.15
N ARG A 127 -20.47 -7.64 -11.47
CA ARG A 127 -19.43 -8.11 -12.39
C ARG A 127 -18.84 -6.96 -13.17
N ARG A 128 -17.59 -7.14 -13.57
CA ARG A 128 -16.92 -6.16 -14.43
C ARG A 128 -17.61 -6.09 -15.80
N GLN A 129 -17.74 -4.89 -16.34
CA GLN A 129 -18.26 -4.67 -17.70
C GLN A 129 -17.19 -5.00 -18.74
N SER A 130 -16.81 -6.26 -18.83
CA SER A 130 -15.88 -6.83 -19.79
C SER A 130 -16.45 -8.12 -20.36
N GLU A 131 -15.87 -8.64 -21.44
CA GLU A 131 -16.33 -9.89 -22.07
C GLU A 131 -16.23 -11.09 -21.12
N TRP A 132 -15.22 -11.11 -20.23
CA TRP A 132 -15.05 -12.18 -19.25
C TRP A 132 -15.98 -12.03 -18.03
N ALA A 133 -16.45 -10.81 -17.75
CA ALA A 133 -17.35 -10.48 -16.66
C ALA A 133 -17.01 -11.14 -15.30
N PRO A 134 -15.76 -11.02 -14.80
CA PRO A 134 -15.36 -11.57 -13.51
C PRO A 134 -16.11 -10.88 -12.35
N PRO A 135 -16.40 -11.61 -11.27
CA PRO A 135 -17.05 -11.06 -10.09
C PRO A 135 -16.12 -10.08 -9.35
N MET A 136 -16.64 -8.97 -8.83
CA MET A 136 -15.78 -7.88 -8.31
C MET A 136 -15.52 -7.93 -6.79
N PHE A 137 -16.19 -8.81 -6.03
CA PHE A 137 -16.08 -8.85 -4.57
C PHE A 137 -14.62 -9.00 -4.08
N HIS A 138 -13.82 -9.79 -4.80
CA HIS A 138 -12.42 -10.07 -4.44
C HIS A 138 -11.54 -8.81 -4.55
N PHE A 139 -11.87 -7.90 -5.48
CA PHE A 139 -11.16 -6.63 -5.63
C PHE A 139 -11.38 -5.73 -4.41
N TRP A 140 -12.63 -5.60 -3.96
CA TRP A 140 -12.96 -4.76 -2.80
C TRP A 140 -12.40 -5.29 -1.48
N ILE A 141 -12.42 -6.62 -1.27
CA ILE A 141 -11.72 -7.24 -0.13
C ILE A 141 -10.23 -6.89 -0.15
N MET A 142 -9.58 -7.00 -1.31
CA MET A 142 -8.16 -6.68 -1.43
C MET A 142 -7.89 -5.20 -1.11
N MET A 143 -8.74 -4.29 -1.59
CA MET A 143 -8.62 -2.86 -1.28
C MET A 143 -8.75 -2.56 0.21
N ILE A 144 -9.65 -3.25 0.92
CA ILE A 144 -9.79 -3.15 2.38
C ILE A 144 -8.51 -3.61 3.08
N ILE A 145 -7.99 -4.80 2.71
CA ILE A 145 -6.79 -5.37 3.32
C ILE A 145 -5.58 -4.47 3.09
N ALA A 146 -5.35 -4.03 1.85
CA ALA A 146 -4.22 -3.18 1.48
C ALA A 146 -4.29 -1.82 2.21
N SER A 147 -5.47 -1.20 2.24
CA SER A 147 -5.66 0.09 2.92
C SER A 147 -5.48 -0.04 4.43
N ALA A 148 -5.96 -1.13 5.05
CA ALA A 148 -5.76 -1.38 6.47
C ALA A 148 -4.28 -1.56 6.83
N LEU A 149 -3.52 -2.28 5.99
CA LEU A 149 -2.07 -2.41 6.15
C LEU A 149 -1.36 -1.07 6.00
N TYR A 150 -1.79 -0.23 5.07
CA TYR A 150 -1.24 1.12 4.90
C TYR A 150 -1.55 2.00 6.12
N VAL A 151 -2.79 1.99 6.62
CA VAL A 151 -3.16 2.69 7.86
C VAL A 151 -2.30 2.23 9.03
N ALA A 152 -2.01 0.93 9.16
CA ALA A 152 -1.12 0.42 10.18
C ALA A 152 0.30 0.98 10.05
N GLN A 153 0.87 1.02 8.84
CA GLN A 153 2.20 1.61 8.60
C GLN A 153 2.24 3.10 8.93
N LEU A 154 1.25 3.88 8.50
CA LEU A 154 1.17 5.31 8.78
C LEU A 154 0.96 5.59 10.27
N SER A 155 0.18 4.75 10.95
CA SER A 155 0.00 4.86 12.41
C SER A 155 1.32 4.62 13.15
N ARG A 156 2.12 3.64 12.69
CA ARG A 156 3.47 3.41 13.21
C ARG A 156 4.37 4.63 12.99
N ASP A 157 4.33 5.24 11.80
CA ASP A 157 5.13 6.44 11.52
C ASP A 157 4.69 7.65 12.36
N LEU A 158 3.38 7.85 12.51
CA LEU A 158 2.79 8.91 13.33
C LEU A 158 3.17 8.77 14.81
N ILE A 159 3.16 7.55 15.35
CA ILE A 159 3.66 7.26 16.70
C ILE A 159 5.14 7.66 16.85
N GLY A 160 5.96 7.36 15.83
CA GLY A 160 7.38 7.73 15.81
C GLY A 160 7.60 9.23 15.87
N GLU A 161 6.85 10.00 15.08
CA GLU A 161 6.91 11.46 15.06
C GLU A 161 6.41 12.09 16.37
N ILE A 162 5.29 11.61 16.91
CA ILE A 162 4.78 12.05 18.23
C ILE A 162 5.85 11.82 19.30
N TYR A 163 6.45 10.63 19.36
CA TYR A 163 7.49 10.32 20.32
C TYR A 163 8.71 11.25 20.19
N PHE A 164 9.11 11.57 18.96
CA PHE A 164 10.20 12.49 18.68
C PHE A 164 9.90 13.91 19.16
N ILE A 165 8.69 14.43 18.97
CA ILE A 165 8.30 15.76 19.44
C ILE A 165 8.36 15.87 20.97
N PHE A 166 7.89 14.84 21.68
CA PHE A 166 7.86 14.85 23.15
C PHE A 166 9.22 14.55 23.79
N THR A 167 10.01 13.64 23.22
CA THR A 167 11.24 13.12 23.84
C THR A 167 12.51 13.74 23.26
N GLY A 168 12.46 14.28 22.04
CA GLY A 168 13.63 14.72 21.28
C GLY A 168 14.56 13.58 20.81
N LYS A 169 14.17 12.32 21.05
CA LYS A 169 14.91 11.11 20.66
C LYS A 169 14.08 10.30 19.67
N THR A 170 14.76 9.65 18.72
CA THR A 170 14.12 8.74 17.76
C THR A 170 13.71 7.44 18.45
N LEU A 171 12.46 7.00 18.27
CA LEU A 171 11.91 5.80 18.91
C LEU A 171 12.64 4.51 18.46
N LEU A 172 12.93 4.42 17.16
CA LEU A 172 13.66 3.34 16.55
C LEU A 172 14.96 3.93 16.02
N THR A 173 16.09 3.52 16.58
CA THR A 173 17.40 3.77 15.99
C THR A 173 17.46 2.92 14.72
N GLN A 174 16.95 3.43 13.60
CA GLN A 174 17.20 2.77 12.32
C GLN A 174 18.72 2.72 12.13
N GLY A 175 19.26 1.51 12.05
CA GLY A 175 20.62 1.31 11.59
C GLY A 175 20.77 2.00 10.24
N HIS A 176 21.52 3.10 10.22
CA HIS A 176 21.97 3.76 9.01
C HIS A 176 22.84 2.78 8.22
N SER A 177 22.24 2.06 7.28
CA SER A 177 22.85 1.58 6.03
C SER A 177 21.69 1.41 5.06
N ASN A 178 21.43 2.34 4.16
CA ASN A 178 22.26 2.83 3.07
C ASN A 178 21.88 4.31 2.83
N GLY A 179 22.77 5.26 2.55
CA GLY A 179 23.81 5.16 1.54
C GLY A 179 23.15 5.35 0.18
N TYR A 180 23.11 6.61 -0.26
CA TYR A 180 22.55 7.17 -1.51
C TYR A 180 21.07 7.57 -1.48
#